data_AF-A0ABD6QTV0-F1
#
_entry.id   AF-A0ABD6QTV0-F1
#
_cell.length_a   1.000
_cell.length_b   1.000
_cell.length_c   1.000
_cell.angle_alpha   90.00
_cell.angle_beta   90.00
_cell.angle_gamma   90.00
#
_symmetry.space_group_name_H-M   'P 1'
#
loop_
_entity.id
_entity.type
_entity.pdbx_description
1 polymer ?
#
loop_
_entity_poly.entity_id
_entity_poly.type
_entity_poly.pdbx_seq_one_letter_code
_entity_poly.pdbx_strand_id
1 'polypeptide(L)'
;MTTVPGGVWPALTATDFQMHDHVGERILPFIEDENGNGVYGYGHWDKAQFAAAVNDYFQLRWPDLDAEDWLTAGDVTHVWAVVTNPQTQRFSWDNVTADNPNAFPVTVIQL
;
A
#
# COMPACT_ATOMS: atom_id res chain seq x y z
N MET A 1 -26.83 8.52 11.98
CA MET A 1 -25.73 7.55 11.81
C MET A 1 -26.22 6.47 10.86
N THR A 2 -25.83 6.56 9.59
CA THR A 2 -26.28 5.61 8.56
C THR A 2 -25.37 4.39 8.64
N THR A 3 -25.89 3.29 9.18
CA THR A 3 -25.25 1.98 9.11
C THR A 3 -25.14 1.58 7.65
N VAL A 4 -23.93 1.63 7.09
CA VAL A 4 -23.67 1.01 5.79
C VAL A 4 -23.89 -0.50 5.96
N PRO A 5 -24.71 -1.15 5.14
CA PRO A 5 -24.89 -2.60 5.22
C PRO A 5 -23.52 -3.26 5.02
N GLY A 6 -23.16 -4.18 5.92
CA GLY A 6 -21.96 -5.01 5.81
C GLY A 6 -22.05 -5.91 4.58
N GLY A 7 -21.70 -5.36 3.42
CA GLY A 7 -21.51 -6.10 2.18
C GLY A 7 -20.08 -6.62 2.13
N VAL A 8 -19.92 -7.89 1.80
CA VAL A 8 -18.64 -8.46 1.39
C VAL A 8 -18.34 -7.89 0.00
N TRP A 9 -17.47 -6.87 -0.06
CA TRP A 9 -17.09 -6.18 -1.30
C TRP A 9 -16.02 -6.95 -2.06
N PRO A 10 -15.97 -6.87 -3.40
CA PRO A 10 -14.90 -7.50 -4.18
C PRO A 10 -13.51 -7.07 -3.68
N ALA A 11 -12.57 -8.01 -3.71
CA ALA A 11 -11.17 -7.72 -3.46
C ALA A 11 -10.63 -6.71 -4.49
N LEU A 12 -9.71 -5.86 -4.05
CA LEU A 12 -8.90 -5.06 -4.97
C LEU A 12 -7.91 -5.94 -5.72
N THR A 13 -7.37 -5.41 -6.81
CA THR A 13 -6.43 -6.07 -7.69
C THR A 13 -5.14 -5.29 -7.79
N ALA A 14 -4.10 -5.87 -8.42
CA ALA A 14 -2.84 -5.16 -8.66
C ALA A 14 -3.01 -3.84 -9.42
N THR A 15 -4.02 -3.73 -10.30
CA THR A 15 -4.31 -2.51 -11.05
C THR A 15 -4.75 -1.36 -10.15
N ASP A 16 -5.41 -1.66 -9.03
CA ASP A 16 -5.86 -0.65 -8.05
C ASP A 16 -4.70 -0.08 -7.21
N PHE A 17 -3.51 -0.70 -7.30
CA PHE A 17 -2.30 -0.29 -6.59
C PHE A 17 -1.27 0.34 -7.52
N GLN A 18 -1.72 1.05 -8.55
CA GLN A 18 -0.85 1.72 -9.50
C GLN A 18 -0.94 3.24 -9.33
N MET A 19 0.20 3.88 -9.05
CA MET A 19 0.31 5.33 -8.98
C MET A 19 1.10 5.88 -10.15
N HIS A 20 0.64 6.98 -10.75
CA HIS A 20 1.43 7.71 -11.73
C HIS A 20 2.37 8.68 -11.01
N ASP A 21 3.66 8.40 -11.05
CA ASP A 21 4.70 9.32 -10.60
C ASP A 21 5.06 10.30 -11.72
N HIS A 22 4.54 11.52 -11.63
CA HIS A 22 4.81 12.59 -12.58
C HIS A 22 6.23 13.16 -12.54
N VAL A 23 7.04 12.86 -11.50
CA VAL A 23 8.44 13.32 -11.45
C VAL A 23 9.31 12.39 -12.29
N GLY A 24 9.12 11.07 -12.14
CA GLY A 24 9.82 10.06 -12.94
C GLY A 24 9.14 9.72 -14.27
N GLU A 25 7.97 10.31 -14.57
CA GLU A 25 7.12 9.97 -15.72
C GLU A 25 6.92 8.45 -15.88
N ARG A 26 6.54 7.79 -14.77
CA ARG A 26 6.42 6.33 -14.68
C ARG A 26 5.21 5.89 -13.87
N ILE A 27 4.72 4.68 -14.14
CA ILE A 27 3.71 4.02 -13.30
C ILE A 27 4.44 3.18 -12.25
N LEU A 28 4.19 3.45 -10.98
CA LEU A 28 4.70 2.69 -9.86
C LEU A 28 3.70 1.59 -9.47
N PRO A 29 4.18 0.39 -9.10
CA PRO A 29 3.33 -0.74 -8.72
C PRO A 29 2.90 -0.71 -7.24
N PHE A 30 2.80 0.49 -6.68
CA PHE A 30 2.30 0.78 -5.35
C PHE A 30 1.61 2.15 -5.32
N ILE A 31 0.84 2.42 -4.28
CA ILE A 31 0.21 3.70 -3.99
C ILE A 31 0.76 4.28 -2.69
N GLU A 32 0.73 5.60 -2.58
CA GLU A 32 1.01 6.33 -1.36
C GLU A 32 -0.30 6.72 -0.68
N ASP A 33 -0.35 6.68 0.65
CA ASP A 33 -1.45 7.26 1.42
C ASP A 33 -1.56 8.75 1.11
N GLU A 34 -2.77 9.27 0.91
CA GLU A 34 -2.97 10.68 0.54
C GLU A 34 -2.44 11.68 1.59
N ASN A 35 -2.24 11.21 2.84
CA ASN A 35 -1.68 12.02 3.93
C ASN A 35 -0.18 11.72 4.18
N GLY A 36 0.45 10.88 3.37
CA GLY A 36 1.85 10.48 3.53
C GLY A 36 2.10 9.51 4.69
N ASN A 37 1.07 8.87 5.24
CA ASN A 37 1.21 7.95 6.38
C ASN A 37 1.77 6.56 6.02
N GLY A 38 1.99 6.29 4.74
CA GLY A 38 2.46 4.98 4.32
C GLY A 38 2.42 4.74 2.82
N VAL A 39 3.03 3.63 2.41
CA VAL A 39 3.07 3.14 1.03
C VAL A 39 2.55 1.70 0.99
N TYR A 40 1.68 1.42 0.02
CA TYR A 40 0.96 0.15 -0.08
C TYR A 40 1.15 -0.48 -1.46
N GLY A 41 1.57 -1.75 -1.48
CA GLY A 41 1.68 -2.56 -2.69
C GLY A 41 0.72 -3.76 -2.67
N TYR A 42 0.15 -4.11 -3.83
CA TYR A 42 -0.66 -5.31 -3.94
C TYR A 42 0.21 -6.58 -3.88
N GLY A 43 -0.24 -7.59 -3.14
CA GLY A 43 0.52 -8.82 -2.93
C GLY A 43 1.42 -8.77 -1.69
N HIS A 44 2.04 -9.90 -1.39
CA HIS A 44 3.14 -10.00 -0.42
C HIS A 44 4.45 -10.03 -1.20
N TRP A 45 5.03 -8.86 -1.40
CA TRP A 45 6.28 -8.69 -2.14
C TRP A 45 7.45 -9.31 -1.39
N ASP A 46 8.59 -9.48 -2.05
CA ASP A 46 9.82 -9.57 -1.28
C ASP A 46 10.05 -8.23 -0.54
N LYS A 47 10.27 -8.30 0.77
CA LYS A 47 10.36 -7.11 1.61
C LYS A 47 11.53 -6.20 1.23
N ALA A 48 12.68 -6.78 0.89
CA ALA A 48 13.84 -5.99 0.49
C ALA A 48 13.62 -5.32 -0.87
N GLN A 49 13.00 -6.03 -1.81
CA GLN A 49 12.61 -5.46 -3.11
C GLN A 49 11.57 -4.35 -2.96
N PHE A 50 10.58 -4.49 -2.08
CA PHE A 50 9.58 -3.46 -1.85
C PHE A 50 10.21 -2.20 -1.23
N ALA A 51 11.01 -2.36 -0.16
CA ALA A 51 11.72 -1.24 0.46
C ALA A 51 12.64 -0.51 -0.55
N ALA A 52 13.38 -1.26 -1.37
CA ALA A 52 14.23 -0.67 -2.40
C ALA A 52 13.43 0.12 -3.45
N ALA A 53 12.29 -0.41 -3.90
CA ALA A 53 11.43 0.29 -4.86
C ALA A 53 10.83 1.59 -4.30
N VAL A 54 10.52 1.62 -3.00
CA VAL A 54 10.04 2.85 -2.34
C VAL A 54 11.18 3.85 -2.13
N ASN A 55 12.38 3.41 -1.75
CA ASN A 55 13.56 4.27 -1.68
C ASN A 55 13.90 4.90 -3.04
N ASP A 56 13.82 4.14 -4.13
CA ASP A 56 14.02 4.65 -5.50
C ASP A 56 12.97 5.72 -5.88
N TYR A 57 11.77 5.66 -5.30
CA TYR A 57 10.76 6.70 -5.45
C TYR A 57 11.07 7.92 -4.56
N PHE A 58 11.40 7.70 -3.29
CA PHE A 58 11.74 8.76 -2.34
C PHE A 58 12.96 9.55 -2.76
N GLN A 59 14.01 8.92 -3.29
CA GLN A 59 15.21 9.60 -3.75
C GLN A 59 14.92 10.63 -4.87
N LEU A 60 13.92 10.36 -5.73
CA LEU A 60 13.51 11.31 -6.77
C LEU A 60 12.66 12.46 -6.22
N ARG A 61 11.90 12.23 -5.14
CA ARG A 61 11.02 13.23 -4.50
C ARG A 61 11.73 14.09 -3.47
N TRP A 62 12.67 13.49 -2.74
CA TRP A 62 13.43 14.05 -1.64
C TRP A 62 14.90 13.72 -1.85
N PRO A 63 15.59 14.45 -2.75
CA PRO A 63 17.00 14.20 -3.06
C PRO A 63 17.93 14.44 -1.87
N ASP A 64 17.47 15.17 -0.85
CA ASP A 64 18.20 15.49 0.37
C ASP A 64 17.94 14.49 1.52
N LEU A 65 17.25 13.37 1.26
CA LEU A 65 17.02 12.34 2.28
C LEU A 65 18.34 11.63 2.64
N ASP A 66 18.67 11.57 3.92
CA ASP A 66 19.92 10.95 4.37
C ASP A 66 19.83 9.42 4.32
N ALA A 67 20.98 8.75 4.15
CA ALA A 67 21.04 7.28 4.05
C ALA A 67 20.50 6.55 5.29
N GLU A 68 20.48 7.22 6.44
CA GLU A 68 19.94 6.69 7.70
C GLU A 68 18.41 6.65 7.70
N ASP A 69 17.75 7.45 6.85
CA ASP A 69 16.30 7.50 6.69
C ASP A 69 15.79 6.48 5.64
N TRP A 70 16.68 5.66 5.07
CA TRP A 70 16.32 4.70 4.04
C TRP A 70 15.58 3.51 4.62
N LEU A 71 14.50 3.15 3.95
CA LEU A 71 13.67 2.00 4.30
C LEU A 71 14.45 0.71 4.09
N THR A 72 14.25 -0.23 5.00
CA THR A 72 14.82 -1.57 4.99
C THR A 72 13.72 -2.61 4.92
N ALA A 73 14.09 -3.89 4.74
CA ALA A 73 13.13 -4.99 4.84
C ALA A 73 12.44 -5.08 6.22
N GLY A 74 13.02 -4.48 7.28
CA GLY A 74 12.44 -4.42 8.61
C GLY A 74 11.21 -3.51 8.71
N ASP A 75 11.15 -2.49 7.85
CA ASP A 75 10.07 -1.49 7.82
C ASP A 75 8.84 -1.98 7.04
N VAL A 76 8.97 -3.12 6.36
CA VAL A 76 7.94 -3.70 5.50
C VAL A 76 7.14 -4.76 6.25
N THR A 77 5.81 -4.64 6.20
CA THR A 77 4.87 -5.60 6.78
C THR A 77 3.97 -6.22 5.72
N HIS A 78 3.69 -7.53 5.84
CA HIS A 78 2.70 -8.22 5.03
C HIS A 78 1.42 -8.37 5.83
N VAL A 79 0.31 -7.94 5.23
CA VAL A 79 -1.02 -7.99 5.86
C VAL A 79 -2.04 -8.56 4.89
N TRP A 80 -3.19 -8.95 5.42
CA TRP A 80 -4.39 -9.17 4.64
C TRP A 80 -5.29 -7.95 4.82
N ALA A 81 -5.97 -7.52 3.78
CA ALA A 81 -6.86 -6.38 3.81
C ALA A 81 -8.23 -6.71 3.22
N VAL A 82 -9.26 -5.97 3.63
CA VAL A 82 -10.60 -6.00 3.03
C VAL A 82 -11.03 -4.59 2.66
N VAL A 83 -11.82 -4.48 1.59
CA VAL A 83 -12.45 -3.21 1.21
C VAL A 83 -13.50 -2.84 2.27
N THR A 84 -13.39 -1.62 2.81
CA THR A 84 -14.34 -1.07 3.80
C THR A 84 -15.30 -0.07 3.17
N ASN A 85 -14.88 0.59 2.08
CA ASN A 85 -15.74 1.44 1.27
C ASN A 85 -15.35 1.37 -0.22
N PRO A 86 -16.15 0.69 -1.07
CA PRO A 86 -15.82 0.53 -2.49
C PRO A 86 -15.95 1.84 -3.29
N GLN A 87 -16.78 2.79 -2.85
CA GLN A 87 -16.98 4.06 -3.56
C GLN A 87 -15.76 4.96 -3.47
N THR A 88 -15.02 4.87 -2.37
CA THR A 88 -13.80 5.64 -2.14
C THR A 88 -12.55 4.76 -2.15
N GLN A 89 -12.68 3.51 -2.60
CA GLN A 89 -11.61 2.49 -2.61
C GLN A 89 -10.85 2.35 -1.28
N ARG A 90 -11.51 2.61 -0.14
CA ARG A 90 -10.89 2.46 1.18
C ARG A 90 -10.86 1.00 1.58
N PHE A 91 -9.76 0.58 2.17
CA PHE A 91 -9.56 -0.75 2.73
C PHE A 91 -8.96 -0.65 4.14
N SER A 92 -8.98 -1.76 4.88
CA SER A 92 -8.35 -1.88 6.20
C SER A 92 -7.73 -3.26 6.33
N TRP A 93 -6.67 -3.35 7.12
CA TRP A 93 -6.03 -4.60 7.54
C TRP A 93 -6.19 -4.88 9.05
N ASP A 94 -6.97 -4.04 9.76
CA ASP A 94 -7.22 -4.23 11.18
C ASP A 94 -8.03 -5.50 11.44
N ASN A 95 -7.45 -6.43 12.21
CA ASN A 95 -8.02 -7.74 12.52
C ASN A 95 -8.44 -8.56 11.27
N VAL A 96 -7.74 -8.38 10.15
CA VAL A 96 -8.00 -9.13 8.91
C VAL A 96 -7.00 -10.27 8.74
N THR A 97 -7.51 -11.43 8.37
CA THR A 97 -6.76 -12.65 8.08
C THR A 97 -7.06 -13.14 6.67
N ALA A 98 -6.31 -14.15 6.20
CA ALA A 98 -6.55 -14.78 4.91
C ALA A 98 -7.93 -15.43 4.78
N ASP A 99 -8.54 -15.82 5.91
CA ASP A 99 -9.83 -16.53 5.93
C ASP A 99 -11.03 -15.56 5.85
N ASN A 100 -10.78 -14.25 5.94
CA ASN A 100 -11.83 -13.25 5.77
C ASN A 100 -12.32 -13.26 4.30
N PRO A 101 -13.64 -13.29 4.05
CA PRO A 101 -14.17 -13.23 2.69
C PRO A 101 -13.66 -12.01 1.91
N ASN A 102 -13.16 -12.24 0.70
CA ASN A 102 -12.54 -11.24 -0.18
C ASN A 102 -11.34 -10.51 0.42
N ALA A 103 -10.66 -11.11 1.41
CA ALA A 103 -9.36 -10.63 1.82
C ALA A 103 -8.36 -10.72 0.67
N PHE A 104 -7.51 -9.70 0.55
CA PHE A 104 -6.44 -9.65 -0.43
C PHE A 104 -5.09 -9.30 0.24
N PRO A 105 -3.97 -9.82 -0.30
CA PRO A 105 -2.65 -9.58 0.25
C PRO A 105 -2.18 -8.15 -0.04
N VAL A 106 -1.61 -7.49 0.97
CA VAL A 106 -1.01 -6.15 0.84
C VAL A 106 0.35 -6.14 1.53
N THR A 107 1.31 -5.47 0.90
CA THR A 107 2.61 -5.11 1.47
C THR A 107 2.56 -3.65 1.89
N VAL A 108 2.95 -3.35 3.12
CA VAL A 108 2.76 -2.04 3.77
C VAL A 108 4.07 -1.54 4.35
N ILE A 109 4.34 -0.26 4.14
CA ILE A 109 5.28 0.55 4.95
C ILE A 109 4.43 1.63 5.62
N GLN A 110 4.59 1.78 6.93
CA GLN A 110 3.98 2.89 7.69
C GLN A 110 5.09 3.90 7.99
N LEU A 111 4.86 5.18 7.66
CA LEU A 111 5.82 6.27 7.80
C LEU A 111 5.52 7.12 9.04
#